data_AF-A0A8T4LXZ0-F1
#
_entry.id   AF-A0A8T4LXZ0-F1
#
_cell.length_a   1.000
_cell.length_b   1.000
_cell.length_c   1.000
_cell.angle_alpha   90.00
_cell.angle_beta   90.00
_cell.angle_gamma   90.00
#
_symmetry.space_group_name_H-M   'P 1'
#
loop_
_entity.id
_entity.type
_entity.pdbx_description
1 polymer ?
#
loop_
_entity_poly.entity_id
_entity_poly.type
_entity_poly.pdbx_seq_one_letter_code
_entity_poly.pdbx_strand_id
1 'polypeptide(L)'
;MSSDTIIISKKSLMTLIGVVIIIVLAVYFYTSYYSTQKETSEINFYKAALYKSISCQYSCPLIEQEFQNKTQFLPSRSCVEGCITELNALNLSSTKFSNEKLLGDNLIPDIENVINNCKKINLEQNDTENKIFFSCSVNGLNALKLNYTYIN
;
A
#
# COMPACT_ATOMS: atom_id res chain seq x y z
N MET A 1 -60.02 31.84 12.04
CA MET A 1 -58.93 30.86 12.08
C MET A 1 -57.96 31.32 13.17
N SER A 2 -58.10 30.78 14.38
CA SER A 2 -57.19 31.08 15.48
C SER A 2 -55.88 30.35 15.23
N SER A 3 -54.79 31.10 15.21
CA SER A 3 -53.43 30.58 15.17
C SER A 3 -53.10 30.02 16.56
N ASP A 4 -53.06 28.70 16.70
CA ASP A 4 -52.67 28.07 17.96
C ASP A 4 -51.18 28.31 18.22
N THR A 5 -50.89 29.16 19.20
CA THR A 5 -49.51 29.45 19.63
C THR A 5 -49.04 28.33 20.56
N ILE A 6 -48.18 27.44 20.06
CA ILE A 6 -47.60 26.35 20.85
C ILE A 6 -46.60 26.94 21.87
N ILE A 7 -46.95 26.92 23.15
CA ILE A 7 -46.05 27.35 24.25
C ILE A 7 -45.16 26.18 24.62
N ILE A 8 -43.96 26.12 24.03
CA ILE A 8 -42.96 25.09 24.34
C ILE A 8 -42.24 25.45 25.65
N SER A 9 -42.18 24.50 26.60
CA SER A 9 -41.45 24.73 27.85
C SER A 9 -39.93 24.85 27.59
N LYS A 10 -39.27 25.76 28.30
CA LYS A 10 -37.81 25.96 28.19
C LYS A 10 -37.01 24.65 28.39
N LYS A 11 -37.51 23.74 29.23
CA LYS A 11 -36.92 22.41 29.44
C LYS A 11 -37.00 21.55 28.17
N SER A 12 -38.18 21.51 27.53
CA SER A 12 -38.37 20.77 26.27
C SER A 12 -37.52 21.35 25.13
N LEU A 13 -37.35 22.67 25.07
CA LEU A 13 -36.48 23.33 24.09
C LEU A 13 -35.00 22.95 24.32
N MET A 14 -34.54 22.95 25.57
CA MET A 14 -33.16 22.56 25.90
C MET A 14 -32.89 21.08 25.63
N THR A 15 -33.85 20.19 25.89
CA THR A 15 -33.74 18.77 25.51
C THR A 15 -33.66 18.60 23.99
N LEU A 16 -34.48 19.33 23.23
CA LEU A 16 -34.44 19.31 21.77
C LEU A 16 -33.08 19.76 21.23
N ILE A 17 -32.55 20.88 21.74
CA ILE A 17 -31.23 21.39 21.37
C ILE A 17 -30.13 20.37 21.72
N GLY A 18 -30.20 19.75 22.90
CA GLY A 18 -29.26 18.72 23.31
C GLY A 18 -29.24 17.52 22.37
N VAL A 19 -30.41 17.03 21.95
CA VAL A 19 -30.54 15.93 20.99
C VAL A 19 -29.98 16.32 19.62
N VAL A 20 -30.27 17.53 19.14
CA VAL A 20 -29.72 18.04 17.87
C VAL A 20 -28.19 18.10 17.92
N ILE A 21 -27.61 18.59 19.02
CA ILE A 21 -26.14 18.64 19.19
C ILE A 21 -25.54 17.24 19.15
N ILE A 22 -26.15 16.27 19.84
CA ILE A 22 -25.67 14.87 19.84
C ILE A 22 -25.71 14.28 18.43
N ILE A 23 -26.79 14.51 17.68
CA ILE A 23 -26.91 14.03 16.29
C ILE A 23 -25.82 14.66 15.40
N VAL A 24 -25.60 15.98 15.52
CA VAL A 24 -24.56 16.67 14.73
C VAL A 24 -23.17 16.11 15.04
N LEU A 25 -22.86 15.90 16.32
CA LEU A 25 -21.59 15.28 16.73
C LEU A 25 -21.45 13.87 16.18
N ALA A 26 -22.50 13.04 16.29
CA ALA A 26 -22.49 11.67 15.78
C ALA A 26 -22.24 11.63 14.26
N VAL A 27 -22.91 12.50 13.49
CA VAL A 27 -22.70 12.62 12.04
C VAL A 27 -21.28 13.08 11.72
N TYR A 28 -20.75 14.06 12.43
CA TYR A 28 -19.38 14.55 12.23
C TYR A 28 -18.33 13.47 12.50
N PHE A 29 -18.45 12.74 13.61
CA PHE A 29 -17.53 11.64 13.91
C PHE A 29 -17.65 10.51 12.89
N TYR A 30 -18.86 10.19 12.44
CA TYR A 30 -19.08 9.15 11.44
C TYR A 30 -18.44 9.50 10.09
N THR A 31 -18.66 10.72 9.59
CA THR A 31 -18.11 11.13 8.28
C THR A 31 -16.58 11.25 8.32
N SER A 32 -16.02 11.78 9.40
CA SER A 32 -14.58 11.85 9.61
C SER A 32 -13.94 10.46 9.66
N TYR A 33 -14.47 9.57 10.50
CA TYR A 33 -13.97 8.20 10.63
C TYR A 33 -14.05 7.41 9.31
N TYR A 34 -15.17 7.52 8.60
CA TYR A 34 -15.36 6.85 7.32
C TYR A 34 -14.36 7.32 6.27
N SER A 35 -14.11 8.64 6.19
CA SER A 35 -13.14 9.20 5.24
C SER A 35 -11.73 8.69 5.52
N THR A 36 -11.31 8.66 6.80
CA THR A 36 -9.99 8.15 7.18
C THR A 36 -9.83 6.67 6.86
N GLN A 37 -10.83 5.83 7.19
CA GLN A 37 -10.76 4.40 6.91
C GLN A 37 -10.73 4.10 5.41
N LYS A 38 -11.52 4.85 4.62
CA LYS A 38 -11.48 4.73 3.15
C LYS A 38 -10.10 5.07 2.62
N GLU A 39 -9.50 6.18 3.07
CA GLU A 39 -8.16 6.57 2.65
C GLU A 39 -7.10 5.54 3.04
N THR A 40 -7.11 5.04 4.28
CA THR A 40 -6.20 3.97 4.72
C THR A 40 -6.35 2.71 3.87
N SER A 41 -7.59 2.32 3.55
CA SER A 41 -7.84 1.17 2.68
C SER A 41 -7.26 1.37 1.27
N GLU A 42 -7.39 2.57 0.70
CA GLU A 42 -6.84 2.87 -0.63
C GLU A 42 -5.30 2.90 -0.61
N ILE A 43 -4.69 3.44 0.44
CA ILE A 43 -3.22 3.41 0.63
C ILE A 43 -2.73 1.97 0.76
N ASN A 44 -3.39 1.15 1.58
CA ASN A 44 -3.01 -0.24 1.78
C ASN A 44 -3.18 -1.05 0.49
N PHE A 45 -4.24 -0.80 -0.27
CA PHE A 45 -4.44 -1.40 -1.59
C PHE A 45 -3.31 -1.03 -2.56
N TYR A 46 -2.93 0.25 -2.61
CA TYR A 46 -1.81 0.72 -3.43
C TYR A 46 -0.50 0.02 -3.04
N LYS A 47 -0.19 -0.03 -1.74
CA LYS A 47 1.01 -0.68 -1.20
C LYS A 47 1.05 -2.17 -1.50
N ALA A 48 -0.07 -2.87 -1.31
CA ALA A 48 -0.20 -4.29 -1.62
C ALA A 48 0.02 -4.58 -3.11
N ALA A 49 -0.57 -3.76 -3.99
CA ALA A 49 -0.39 -3.88 -5.43
C ALA A 49 1.08 -3.66 -5.84
N LEU A 50 1.72 -2.62 -5.29
CA LEU A 50 3.14 -2.34 -5.52
C LEU A 50 4.01 -3.51 -5.05
N TYR A 51 3.80 -3.99 -3.83
CA TYR A 51 4.51 -5.14 -3.27
C TYR A 51 4.34 -6.37 -4.17
N LYS A 52 3.11 -6.67 -4.61
CA LYS A 52 2.83 -7.81 -5.49
C LYS A 52 3.58 -7.69 -6.82
N SER A 53 3.60 -6.51 -7.43
CA SER A 53 4.33 -6.28 -8.67
C SER A 53 5.84 -6.47 -8.48
N ILE A 54 6.41 -5.93 -7.40
CA ILE A 54 7.84 -6.11 -7.07
C ILE A 54 8.14 -7.60 -6.84
N SER A 55 7.38 -8.27 -5.98
CA SER A 55 7.56 -9.70 -5.68
C SER A 55 7.46 -10.56 -6.95
N CYS A 56 6.54 -10.24 -7.87
CA CYS A 56 6.41 -10.88 -9.17
C CYS A 56 7.69 -10.71 -10.01
N GLN A 57 8.18 -9.47 -10.16
CA GLN A 57 9.38 -9.18 -10.97
C GLN A 57 10.62 -9.93 -10.48
N TYR A 58 10.82 -10.00 -9.15
CA TYR A 58 11.95 -10.71 -8.56
C TYR A 58 11.80 -12.24 -8.59
N SER A 59 10.59 -12.75 -8.76
CA SER A 59 10.30 -14.19 -8.91
C SER A 59 10.31 -14.67 -10.36
N CYS A 60 10.48 -13.77 -11.32
CA CYS A 60 10.50 -14.11 -12.74
C CYS A 60 11.64 -15.07 -13.07
N PRO A 61 11.45 -16.02 -14.01
CA PRO A 61 12.49 -16.93 -14.44
C PRO A 61 13.74 -16.18 -14.91
N LEU A 62 14.90 -16.62 -14.45
CA LEU A 62 16.18 -16.08 -14.89
C LEU A 62 16.57 -16.70 -16.22
N ILE A 63 16.87 -15.85 -17.20
CA ILE A 63 17.39 -16.25 -18.51
C ILE A 63 18.69 -15.50 -18.76
N GLU A 64 19.58 -16.13 -19.51
CA GLU A 64 20.85 -15.53 -19.91
C GLU A 64 20.61 -14.40 -20.92
N GLN A 65 21.10 -13.20 -20.62
CA GLN A 65 20.90 -12.00 -21.44
C GLN A 65 22.17 -11.15 -21.47
N GLU A 66 22.40 -10.44 -22.56
CA GLU A 66 23.45 -9.43 -22.64
C GLU A 66 22.95 -8.11 -22.04
N PHE A 67 23.66 -7.61 -21.03
CA PHE A 67 23.36 -6.34 -20.37
C PHE A 67 24.66 -5.62 -20.04
N GLN A 68 24.77 -4.35 -20.45
CA GLN A 68 26.00 -3.56 -20.28
C GLN A 68 27.27 -4.30 -20.80
N ASN A 69 27.17 -4.91 -21.99
CA ASN A 69 28.24 -5.68 -22.64
C ASN A 69 28.75 -6.88 -21.82
N LYS A 70 27.92 -7.42 -20.92
CA LYS A 70 28.19 -8.64 -20.16
C LYS A 70 27.00 -9.59 -20.26
N THR A 71 27.30 -10.85 -20.50
CA THR A 71 26.31 -11.92 -20.41
C THR A 71 26.06 -12.24 -18.95
N GLN A 72 24.82 -12.11 -18.49
CA GLN A 72 24.41 -12.39 -17.12
C GLN A 72 22.99 -12.95 -17.07
N PHE A 73 22.67 -13.71 -16.03
CA PHE A 73 21.30 -14.16 -15.81
C PHE A 73 20.48 -13.02 -15.20
N LEU A 74 19.40 -12.68 -15.90
CA LEU A 74 18.46 -11.64 -15.50
C LEU A 74 17.03 -12.17 -15.63
N PRO A 75 16.07 -11.59 -14.88
CA PRO A 75 14.65 -11.88 -15.05
C PRO A 75 14.23 -11.75 -16.51
N SER A 76 13.44 -12.72 -16.97
CA SER A 76 12.84 -12.66 -18.30
C SER A 76 12.06 -11.36 -18.48
N ARG A 77 12.41 -10.61 -19.51
CA ARG A 77 11.79 -9.32 -19.83
C ARG A 77 10.27 -9.45 -20.01
N SER A 78 9.80 -10.50 -20.68
CA SER A 78 8.36 -10.72 -20.88
C SER A 78 7.61 -10.96 -19.57
N CYS A 79 8.24 -11.65 -18.62
CA CYS A 79 7.67 -11.85 -17.29
C CYS A 79 7.61 -10.54 -16.50
N VAL A 80 8.71 -9.78 -16.49
CA VAL A 80 8.78 -8.47 -15.82
C VAL A 80 7.75 -7.50 -16.39
N GLU A 81 7.64 -7.43 -17.73
CA GLU A 81 6.64 -6.62 -18.41
C GLU A 81 5.21 -7.04 -18.00
N GLY A 82 4.92 -8.34 -17.91
CA GLY A 82 3.65 -8.85 -17.39
C GLY A 82 3.33 -8.34 -15.97
N CYS A 83 4.29 -8.44 -15.05
CA CYS A 83 4.15 -7.95 -13.68
C CYS A 83 3.88 -6.43 -13.60
N ILE A 84 4.46 -5.65 -14.53
CA ILE A 84 4.27 -4.19 -14.61
C ILE A 84 2.92 -3.88 -15.27
N THR A 85 2.53 -4.60 -16.31
CA THR A 85 1.24 -4.43 -16.98
C THR A 85 0.08 -4.70 -16.03
N GLU A 86 0.17 -5.74 -15.20
CA GLU A 86 -0.84 -6.00 -14.15
C GLU A 86 -0.98 -4.83 -13.17
N LEU A 87 0.15 -4.24 -12.73
CA LEU A 87 0.13 -3.06 -11.86
C LEU A 87 -0.51 -1.85 -12.55
N ASN A 88 -0.13 -1.58 -13.79
CA ASN A 88 -0.64 -0.45 -14.56
C ASN A 88 -2.14 -0.58 -14.85
N ALA A 89 -2.63 -1.82 -15.07
CA ALA A 89 -4.05 -2.09 -15.29
C ALA A 89 -4.93 -1.71 -14.07
N LEU A 90 -4.35 -1.63 -12.87
CA LEU A 90 -5.05 -1.18 -11.67
C LEU A 90 -5.28 0.35 -11.65
N ASN A 91 -4.75 1.10 -12.63
CA ASN A 91 -4.89 2.55 -12.76
C ASN A 91 -4.57 3.31 -11.46
N LEU A 92 -3.54 2.83 -10.76
CA LEU A 92 -3.10 3.39 -9.50
C LEU A 92 -2.25 4.64 -9.75
N SER A 93 -2.63 5.75 -9.10
CA SER A 93 -1.88 7.01 -9.18
C SER A 93 -1.07 7.23 -7.92
N SER A 94 0.27 7.18 -8.03
CA SER A 94 1.18 7.49 -6.93
C SER A 94 1.07 8.95 -6.48
N THR A 95 0.68 9.86 -7.37
CA THR A 95 0.47 11.28 -7.07
C THR A 95 -0.78 11.54 -6.22
N LYS A 96 -1.62 10.53 -6.00
CA LYS A 96 -2.83 10.63 -5.17
C LYS A 96 -2.50 10.74 -3.67
N PHE A 97 -1.36 10.22 -3.22
CA PHE A 97 -0.99 10.15 -1.81
C PHE A 97 0.30 10.93 -1.56
N SER A 98 0.42 11.57 -0.38
CA SER A 98 1.69 12.17 0.03
C SER A 98 2.72 11.10 0.36
N ASN A 99 4.01 11.41 0.22
CA ASN A 99 5.09 10.51 0.62
C ASN A 99 4.97 10.09 2.08
N GLU A 100 4.56 10.99 2.96
CA GLU A 100 4.37 10.72 4.39
C GLU A 100 3.28 9.65 4.62
N LYS A 101 2.20 9.65 3.84
CA LYS A 101 1.14 8.62 3.90
C LYS A 101 1.62 7.28 3.35
N LEU A 102 2.41 7.30 2.28
CA LEU A 102 3.01 6.09 1.70
C LEU A 102 4.08 5.48 2.62
N LEU A 103 4.77 6.30 3.40
CA LEU A 103 5.80 5.90 4.37
C LEU A 103 5.27 5.79 5.81
N GLY A 104 3.94 5.86 6.00
CA GLY A 104 3.32 5.77 7.33
C GLY A 104 3.50 4.40 8.02
N ASP A 105 3.98 3.40 7.28
CA ASP A 105 4.52 2.16 7.81
C ASP A 105 5.88 1.85 7.16
N ASN A 106 6.53 0.77 7.61
CA ASN A 106 7.86 0.42 7.15
C ASN A 106 7.89 -0.45 5.88
N LEU A 107 6.76 -0.67 5.17
CA LEU A 107 6.76 -1.64 4.06
C LEU A 107 7.75 -1.26 2.95
N ILE A 108 7.71 -0.01 2.51
CA ILE A 108 8.60 0.47 1.43
C ILE A 108 10.08 0.41 1.88
N PRO A 109 10.45 0.96 3.06
CA PRO A 109 11.80 0.77 3.61
C PRO A 109 12.23 -0.70 3.75
N ASP A 110 11.33 -1.59 4.15
CA ASP A 110 11.64 -3.00 4.34
C ASP A 110 11.91 -3.72 3.02
N ILE A 111 11.15 -3.40 1.96
CA ILE A 111 11.41 -3.88 0.60
C ILE A 111 12.80 -3.44 0.14
N GLU A 112 13.12 -2.15 0.31
CA GLU A 112 14.44 -1.60 -0.06
C GLU A 112 15.56 -2.28 0.74
N ASN A 113 15.36 -2.49 2.04
CA ASN A 113 16.32 -3.17 2.91
C ASN A 113 16.56 -4.61 2.47
N VAL A 114 15.52 -5.37 2.14
CA VAL A 114 15.65 -6.74 1.61
C VAL A 114 16.51 -6.74 0.34
N ILE A 115 16.17 -5.90 -0.64
CA ILE A 115 16.88 -5.85 -1.92
C ILE A 115 18.35 -5.46 -1.70
N ASN A 116 18.61 -4.43 -0.88
CA ASN A 116 19.96 -3.97 -0.59
C ASN A 116 20.81 -5.01 0.14
N ASN A 117 20.23 -5.74 1.09
CA ASN A 117 20.92 -6.82 1.80
C ASN A 117 21.25 -7.98 0.86
N CYS A 118 20.32 -8.38 0.00
CA CYS A 118 20.58 -9.42 -0.99
C CYS A 118 21.64 -9.02 -2.01
N LYS A 119 21.68 -7.73 -2.39
CA LYS A 119 22.74 -7.20 -3.25
C LYS A 119 24.11 -7.27 -2.58
N LYS A 120 24.20 -6.93 -1.29
CA LYS A 120 25.45 -7.07 -0.51
C LYS A 120 25.92 -8.52 -0.47
N ILE A 121 25.03 -9.45 -0.15
CA ILE A 121 25.35 -10.89 -0.10
C ILE A 121 25.87 -11.38 -1.46
N ASN A 122 25.22 -10.99 -2.56
CA ASN A 122 25.66 -11.37 -3.91
C ASN A 122 27.07 -10.85 -4.23
N LEU A 123 27.38 -9.62 -3.83
CA LEU A 123 28.71 -9.02 -4.02
C LEU A 123 29.77 -9.72 -3.15
N GLU A 124 29.45 -10.04 -1.90
CA GLU A 124 30.34 -10.74 -0.97
C GLU A 124 30.64 -12.18 -1.43
N GLN A 125 29.66 -12.85 -2.03
CA GLN A 125 29.82 -14.19 -2.60
C GLN A 125 30.40 -14.18 -4.02
N ASN A 126 30.66 -13.01 -4.59
CA ASN A 126 31.21 -12.84 -5.93
C ASN A 126 30.38 -13.54 -7.03
N ASP A 127 29.05 -13.62 -6.85
CA ASP A 127 28.15 -14.26 -7.81
C ASP A 127 27.91 -13.33 -9.01
N THR A 128 28.56 -13.65 -10.13
CA THR A 128 28.40 -12.92 -11.39
C THR A 128 27.13 -13.28 -12.14
N GLU A 129 26.45 -14.35 -11.74
CA GLU A 129 25.22 -14.82 -12.38
C GLU A 129 23.95 -14.26 -11.70
N ASN A 130 24.07 -13.48 -10.62
CA ASN A 130 22.95 -12.90 -9.87
C ASN A 130 21.93 -13.92 -9.31
N LYS A 131 22.22 -15.23 -9.36
CA LYS A 131 21.30 -16.27 -8.89
C LYS A 131 21.06 -16.15 -7.40
N ILE A 132 22.12 -15.84 -6.65
CA ILE A 132 22.07 -15.61 -5.21
C ILE A 132 21.25 -14.36 -4.89
N PHE A 133 21.47 -13.26 -5.63
CA PHE A 133 20.69 -12.04 -5.47
C PHE A 133 19.18 -12.26 -5.61
N PHE A 134 18.73 -12.88 -6.72
CA PHE A 134 17.30 -13.07 -6.97
C PHE A 134 16.68 -14.08 -6.01
N SER A 135 17.35 -15.21 -5.73
CA SER A 135 16.87 -16.19 -4.75
C SER A 135 16.71 -15.59 -3.34
N CYS A 136 17.72 -14.83 -2.88
CA CYS A 136 17.65 -14.10 -1.63
C CYS A 136 16.48 -13.11 -1.62
N SER A 137 16.31 -12.33 -2.69
CA SER A 137 15.28 -11.30 -2.79
C SER A 137 13.88 -11.91 -2.73
N VAL A 138 13.64 -13.03 -3.43
CA VAL A 138 12.36 -13.76 -3.38
C VAL A 138 12.04 -14.22 -1.95
N ASN A 139 13.00 -14.83 -1.27
CA ASN A 139 12.80 -15.32 0.09
C ASN A 139 12.56 -14.18 1.08
N GLY A 140 13.37 -13.12 1.00
CA GLY A 140 13.23 -11.93 1.85
C GLY A 140 11.89 -11.21 1.62
N LEU A 141 11.49 -11.02 0.37
CA LEU A 141 10.21 -10.40 0.03
C LEU A 141 9.05 -11.26 0.52
N ASN A 142 9.10 -12.59 0.36
CA ASN A 142 8.05 -13.48 0.87
C ASN A 142 7.92 -13.44 2.39
N ALA A 143 9.03 -13.29 3.13
CA ALA A 143 9.00 -13.15 4.58
C ALA A 143 8.26 -11.89 5.04
N LEU A 144 8.26 -10.80 4.24
CA LEU A 144 7.54 -9.58 4.58
C LEU A 144 6.02 -9.79 4.66
N LYS A 145 5.43 -10.79 3.98
CA LYS A 145 3.99 -11.11 4.05
C LYS A 145 3.51 -11.35 5.48
N LEU A 146 4.39 -11.86 6.33
CA LEU A 146 4.10 -12.15 7.73
C LEU A 146 4.01 -10.87 8.59
N ASN A 147 4.61 -9.77 8.15
CA ASN A 147 4.71 -8.52 8.91
C ASN A 147 3.60 -7.52 8.55
N TYR A 148 2.96 -7.67 7.38
CA TYR A 148 1.98 -6.71 6.87
C TYR A 148 0.67 -7.44 6.55
N THR A 149 -0.39 -7.15 7.30
CA THR A 149 -1.67 -7.88 7.17
C THR A 149 -2.38 -7.62 5.85
N TYR A 150 -2.17 -6.45 5.25
CA TYR A 150 -2.86 -6.01 4.03
C TYR A 150 -2.20 -6.49 2.73
N ILE A 151 -1.06 -7.20 2.78
CA ILE A 151 -0.39 -7.77 1.60
C ILE A 151 -0.63 -9.28 1.43
N ASN A 152 -1.39 -9.90 2.35
CA ASN A 152 -1.74 -11.32 2.30
C ASN A 152 -2.88 -11.61 1.32
#